data_AF-D3BSI3-F1
#
_entry.id   AF-D3BSI3-F1
#
_cell.length_a   1.000
_cell.length_b   1.000
_cell.length_c   1.000
_cell.angle_alpha   90.00
_cell.angle_beta   90.00
_cell.angle_gamma   90.00
#
_symmetry.space_group_name_H-M   'P 1'
#
loop_
_entity.id
_entity.type
_entity.pdbx_description
1 polymer ?
#
loop_
_entity_poly.entity_id
_entity_poly.type
_entity_poly.pdbx_seq_one_letter_code
_entity_poly.pdbx_strand_id
1 'polypeptide(L)'
;MSILKSYTLSKLSYHMYLDKFTESDIKSLNKIITWFLWSSNLRPFEDAKSFKNTMTLSRAVHHWKNGGISLWDMKLRNDAQHIWILNRVIANQDVYSPYYQSWRNQIRHNKITSPTLKHSILLWQHFRPIMKLPPHQMKPILRNDEPLPLKLIYHNLINHHHKPVLTSGQFQLSLPPTKIDFTSTRNIFYYINSIKHHRGRNTVFRFFSRSLPGMAYIKQDSCKLCSANDFDPHTHYFFNCRVILNKFNLKHITQHLQIANYEDEWSLEKSTTHFYLCDESSDLTAIIYHNIWKHVSSILFSQDDKILDFSNQSIISDFDIHRNILKLINNTPTPAN
;
A
#
# COMPACT_ATOMS: atom_id res chain seq x y z
N MET A 1 5.43 2.06 3.41
CA MET A 1 5.35 0.79 2.64
C MET A 1 6.62 0.53 1.85
N SER A 2 7.12 1.48 1.06
CA SER A 2 8.39 1.32 0.32
C SER A 2 9.59 1.05 1.23
N ILE A 3 9.77 1.81 2.32
CA ILE A 3 10.85 1.56 3.31
C ILE A 3 10.74 0.16 3.93
N LEU A 4 9.56 -0.24 4.38
CA LEU A 4 9.32 -1.57 4.93
C LEU A 4 9.67 -2.66 3.91
N LYS A 5 9.20 -2.52 2.67
CA LYS A 5 9.50 -3.44 1.56
C LYS A 5 11.00 -3.45 1.23
N SER A 6 11.67 -2.31 1.14
CA SER A 6 13.10 -2.24 0.86
C SER A 6 13.96 -2.84 1.97
N TYR A 7 13.61 -2.60 3.24
CA TYR A 7 14.34 -3.14 4.40
C TYR A 7 14.10 -4.65 4.58
N THR A 8 12.85 -5.10 4.41
CA THR A 8 12.56 -6.55 4.36
C THR A 8 13.25 -7.19 3.16
N LEU A 9 13.26 -6.57 1.98
CA LEU A 9 13.91 -7.12 0.79
C LEU A 9 15.43 -7.25 0.92
N SER A 10 16.15 -6.29 1.48
CA SER A 10 17.61 -6.33 1.43
C SER A 10 18.22 -7.38 2.36
N LYS A 11 17.67 -7.54 3.58
CA LYS A 11 18.17 -8.50 4.57
C LYS A 11 17.44 -9.85 4.56
N LEU A 12 16.13 -9.89 4.31
CA LEU A 12 15.40 -11.18 4.28
C LEU A 12 15.62 -11.94 2.98
N SER A 13 15.77 -11.27 1.83
CA SER A 13 15.94 -12.00 0.56
C SER A 13 17.20 -12.86 0.55
N TYR A 14 18.31 -12.42 1.15
CA TYR A 14 19.56 -13.19 1.19
C TYR A 14 19.40 -14.48 2.01
N HIS A 15 18.86 -14.40 3.23
CA HIS A 15 18.64 -15.58 4.07
C HIS A 15 17.54 -16.50 3.51
N MET A 16 16.52 -15.97 2.82
CA MET A 16 15.47 -16.76 2.17
C MET A 16 15.97 -17.62 0.99
N TYR A 17 17.20 -17.44 0.51
CA TYR A 17 17.81 -18.36 -0.47
C TYR A 17 18.43 -19.60 0.17
N LEU A 18 18.75 -19.55 1.47
CA LEU A 18 19.52 -20.58 2.17
C LEU A 18 18.69 -21.31 3.22
N ASP A 19 17.85 -20.57 3.97
CA ASP A 19 17.12 -21.07 5.13
C ASP A 19 15.62 -20.77 5.07
N LYS A 20 14.84 -21.61 5.75
CA LYS A 20 13.41 -21.41 6.00
C LYS A 20 13.23 -20.51 7.22
N PHE A 21 12.35 -19.52 7.15
CA PHE A 21 11.88 -18.84 8.36
C PHE A 21 11.09 -19.77 9.27
N THR A 22 11.47 -19.78 10.54
CA THR A 22 10.70 -20.44 11.59
C THR A 22 9.41 -19.66 11.87
N GLU A 23 8.46 -20.30 12.55
CA GLU A 23 7.25 -19.59 12.99
C GLU A 23 7.57 -18.44 13.95
N SER A 24 8.65 -18.57 14.74
CA SER A 24 9.16 -17.51 15.61
C SER A 24 9.61 -16.30 14.80
N ASP A 25 10.39 -16.51 13.73
CA ASP A 25 10.88 -15.42 12.87
C ASP A 25 9.72 -14.66 12.22
N ILE A 26 8.72 -15.39 11.72
CA ILE A 26 7.52 -14.81 11.11
C ILE A 26 6.73 -14.00 12.15
N LYS A 27 6.61 -14.50 13.39
CA LYS A 27 5.91 -13.82 14.47
C LYS A 27 6.61 -12.51 14.86
N SER A 28 7.93 -12.53 14.99
CA SER A 28 8.76 -11.36 15.30
C SER A 28 8.68 -10.32 14.19
N LEU A 29 8.78 -10.73 12.92
CA LEU A 29 8.62 -9.84 11.78
C LEU A 29 7.23 -9.20 11.72
N ASN A 30 6.17 -9.99 11.87
CA ASN A 30 4.79 -9.49 11.88
C ASN A 30 4.55 -8.49 13.01
N LYS A 31 5.19 -8.69 14.16
CA LYS A 31 5.12 -7.76 15.29
C LYS A 31 5.80 -6.43 14.97
N ILE A 32 6.99 -6.44 14.39
CA ILE A 32 7.70 -5.23 13.95
C ILE A 32 6.88 -4.50 12.87
N ILE A 33 6.31 -5.23 11.92
CA ILE A 33 5.43 -4.68 10.88
C ILE A 33 4.20 -4.01 11.52
N THR A 34 3.58 -4.67 12.49
CA THR A 34 2.40 -4.15 13.20
C THR A 34 2.74 -2.88 13.98
N TRP A 35 3.86 -2.88 14.71
CA TRP A 35 4.37 -1.69 15.38
C TRP A 35 4.62 -0.55 14.39
N PHE A 36 5.34 -0.82 13.30
CA PHE A 36 5.69 0.18 12.30
C PHE A 36 4.46 0.80 11.62
N LEU A 37 3.43 0.01 11.36
CA LEU A 37 2.23 0.48 10.64
C LEU A 37 1.19 1.14 11.55
N TRP A 38 1.08 0.69 12.80
CA TRP A 38 -0.07 1.00 13.65
C TRP A 38 0.27 1.60 15.01
N SER A 39 1.55 1.61 15.43
CA SER A 39 1.94 2.36 16.62
C SER A 39 2.04 3.85 16.29
N SER A 40 1.69 4.70 17.26
CA SER A 40 1.98 6.13 17.16
C SER A 40 3.49 6.34 17.09
N ASN A 41 3.97 7.26 16.25
CA ASN A 41 5.39 7.62 16.10
C ASN A 41 6.13 7.93 17.42
N LEU A 42 5.40 8.14 18.52
CA LEU A 42 5.90 8.43 19.87
C LEU A 42 6.20 7.19 20.72
N ARG A 43 5.89 5.97 20.27
CA ARG A 43 6.15 4.74 21.06
C ARG A 43 7.33 3.96 20.49
N PRO A 44 8.46 3.83 21.23
CA PRO A 44 9.55 2.97 20.81
C PRO A 44 9.10 1.52 20.67
N PHE A 45 9.79 0.75 19.83
CA PHE A 45 9.53 -0.69 19.72
C PHE A 45 10.00 -1.38 21.00
N GLU A 46 9.11 -2.17 21.61
CA GLU A 46 9.43 -2.96 22.79
C GLU A 46 9.00 -4.41 22.56
N ASP A 47 9.95 -5.34 22.70
CA ASP A 47 9.70 -6.75 22.39
C ASP A 47 8.87 -7.48 23.46
N ALA A 48 8.57 -6.87 24.61
CA ALA A 48 7.60 -7.44 25.55
C ALA A 48 6.15 -7.09 25.18
N LYS A 49 5.92 -6.05 24.38
CA LYS A 49 4.58 -5.48 24.17
C LYS A 49 3.88 -6.06 22.95
N SER A 50 2.56 -6.26 23.07
CA SER A 50 1.70 -6.55 21.91
C SER A 50 1.23 -5.25 21.28
N PHE A 51 1.19 -5.21 19.95
CA PHE A 51 0.72 -4.05 19.18
C PHE A 51 -0.64 -4.38 18.56
N LYS A 52 -1.61 -3.47 18.74
CA LYS A 52 -2.96 -3.67 18.21
C LYS A 52 -2.97 -3.40 16.71
N ASN A 53 -3.40 -4.40 15.95
CA ASN A 53 -3.64 -4.23 14.52
C ASN A 53 -5.03 -3.61 14.30
N THR A 54 -5.11 -2.55 13.50
CA THR A 54 -6.38 -1.90 13.14
C THR A 54 -6.96 -2.41 11.82
N MET A 55 -6.27 -3.32 11.12
CA MET A 55 -6.69 -3.88 9.84
C MET A 55 -6.38 -5.38 9.77
N THR A 56 -7.37 -6.22 9.49
CA THR A 56 -7.15 -7.66 9.32
C THR A 56 -6.12 -7.94 8.22
N LEU A 57 -5.30 -8.98 8.41
CA LEU A 57 -4.27 -9.34 7.43
C LEU A 57 -4.89 -9.64 6.05
N SER A 58 -6.01 -10.38 6.02
CA SER A 58 -6.77 -10.66 4.80
C SER A 58 -7.14 -9.39 4.04
N ARG A 59 -7.40 -8.28 4.72
CA ARG A 59 -7.61 -7.00 4.06
C ARG A 59 -6.28 -6.36 3.67
N ALA A 60 -5.32 -6.27 4.58
CA ALA A 60 -4.06 -5.54 4.39
C ALA A 60 -3.21 -6.03 3.20
N VAL A 61 -3.22 -7.34 2.93
CA VAL A 61 -2.39 -7.97 1.89
C VAL A 61 -2.78 -7.58 0.47
N HIS A 62 -4.06 -7.26 0.24
CA HIS A 62 -4.54 -6.97 -1.10
C HIS A 62 -4.09 -5.60 -1.59
N HIS A 63 -4.12 -5.46 -2.91
CA HIS A 63 -3.98 -4.16 -3.52
C HIS A 63 -5.10 -3.24 -3.01
N TRP A 64 -4.80 -1.95 -2.94
CA TRP A 64 -5.73 -0.92 -2.52
C TRP A 64 -7.02 -0.79 -3.36
N LYS A 65 -7.05 -1.30 -4.59
CA LYS A 65 -8.29 -1.44 -5.38
C LYS A 65 -9.22 -2.51 -4.79
N ASN A 66 -8.65 -3.42 -4.01
CA ASN A 66 -9.28 -4.63 -3.47
C ASN A 66 -9.35 -4.59 -1.93
N GLY A 67 -9.34 -3.40 -1.32
CA GLY A 67 -9.55 -3.27 0.13
C GLY A 67 -8.30 -3.03 0.98
N GLY A 68 -7.11 -3.26 0.42
CA GLY A 68 -5.88 -3.39 1.21
C GLY A 68 -4.87 -2.25 1.09
N ILE A 69 -3.65 -2.52 1.58
CA ILE A 69 -2.50 -1.60 1.52
C ILE A 69 -1.27 -2.26 0.85
N SER A 70 -1.48 -3.41 0.21
CA SER A 70 -0.42 -4.23 -0.40
C SER A 70 0.68 -4.61 0.59
N LEU A 71 0.28 -4.92 1.82
CA LEU A 71 1.18 -5.47 2.83
C LEU A 71 1.62 -6.88 2.40
N TRP A 72 2.82 -7.28 2.83
CA TRP A 72 3.23 -8.65 2.64
C TRP A 72 2.73 -9.53 3.77
N ASP A 73 2.11 -10.64 3.40
CA ASP A 73 2.08 -11.79 4.28
C ASP A 73 3.47 -12.43 4.21
N MET A 74 4.23 -12.31 5.29
CA MET A 74 5.63 -12.76 5.33
C MET A 74 5.74 -14.29 5.21
N LYS A 75 4.74 -15.05 5.67
CA LYS A 75 4.70 -16.51 5.50
C LYS A 75 4.48 -16.86 4.05
N LEU A 76 3.45 -16.31 3.42
CA LEU A 76 3.17 -16.58 2.00
C LEU A 76 4.27 -16.03 1.08
N ARG A 77 4.94 -14.95 1.48
CA ARG A 77 6.10 -14.41 0.76
C ARG A 77 7.31 -15.34 0.83
N ASN A 78 7.51 -15.98 1.99
CA ASN A 78 8.52 -17.02 2.18
C ASN A 78 8.20 -18.25 1.32
N ASP A 79 6.97 -18.75 1.40
CA ASP A 79 6.53 -19.91 0.63
C ASP A 79 6.67 -19.64 -0.89
N ALA A 80 6.26 -18.46 -1.35
CA ALA A 80 6.39 -18.03 -2.73
C ALA A 80 7.86 -18.05 -3.23
N GLN A 81 8.81 -17.69 -2.37
CA GLN A 81 10.23 -17.70 -2.72
C GLN A 81 10.74 -19.12 -2.96
N HIS A 82 10.44 -20.05 -2.05
CA HIS A 82 10.85 -21.45 -2.19
C HIS A 82 10.21 -22.12 -3.42
N ILE A 83 8.93 -21.84 -3.67
CA ILE A 83 8.20 -22.30 -4.87
C ILE A 83 8.89 -21.75 -6.13
N TRP A 84 9.24 -20.45 -6.14
CA TRP A 84 9.90 -19.81 -7.27
C TRP A 84 11.29 -20.38 -7.55
N ILE A 85 12.11 -20.59 -6.51
CA ILE A 85 13.44 -21.20 -6.63
C ILE A 85 13.31 -22.59 -7.23
N LEU A 86 12.42 -23.44 -6.68
CA LEU A 86 12.26 -24.79 -7.21
C LEU A 86 11.76 -24.79 -8.65
N ASN A 87 10.82 -23.91 -9.03
CA ASN A 87 10.32 -23.82 -10.40
C ASN A 87 11.47 -23.62 -11.40
N ARG A 88 12.41 -22.72 -11.07
CA ARG A 88 13.58 -22.42 -11.90
C ARG A 88 14.57 -23.57 -11.95
N VAL A 89 14.79 -24.25 -10.82
CA VAL A 89 15.61 -25.47 -10.76
C VAL A 89 15.06 -26.54 -11.70
N ILE A 90 13.73 -26.76 -11.70
CA ILE A 90 13.06 -27.72 -12.58
C ILE A 90 13.10 -27.27 -14.05
N ALA A 91 12.91 -25.97 -14.32
CA ALA A 91 12.92 -25.40 -15.67
C ALA A 91 14.31 -25.34 -16.33
N ASN A 92 15.37 -25.71 -15.61
CA ASN A 92 16.76 -25.64 -16.05
C ASN A 92 17.26 -24.23 -16.44
N GLN A 93 16.60 -23.14 -16.02
CA GLN A 93 17.10 -21.78 -16.30
C GLN A 93 18.42 -21.48 -15.57
N ASP A 94 19.26 -20.67 -16.22
CA ASP A 94 20.65 -20.36 -15.82
C ASP A 94 20.72 -19.60 -14.49
N VAL A 95 21.02 -20.35 -13.44
CA VAL A 95 21.76 -19.83 -12.29
C VAL A 95 22.79 -20.89 -11.94
N TYR A 96 24.05 -20.65 -12.31
CA TYR A 96 25.15 -21.54 -11.95
C TYR A 96 25.39 -21.42 -10.44
N SER A 97 24.91 -22.41 -9.69
CA SER A 97 25.17 -22.56 -8.26
C SER A 97 25.39 -24.04 -7.95
N PRO A 98 26.46 -24.41 -7.23
CA PRO A 98 26.71 -25.80 -6.82
C PRO A 98 25.51 -26.45 -6.09
N TYR A 99 24.77 -25.65 -5.32
CA TYR A 99 23.56 -26.08 -4.63
C TYR A 99 22.44 -26.49 -5.60
N TYR A 100 22.26 -25.74 -6.69
CA TYR A 100 21.23 -26.06 -7.68
C TYR A 100 21.58 -27.30 -8.50
N GLN A 101 22.86 -27.51 -8.83
CA GLN A 101 23.28 -28.76 -9.46
C GLN A 101 23.05 -29.97 -8.54
N SER A 102 23.39 -29.84 -7.26
CA SER A 102 23.09 -30.87 -6.26
C SER A 102 21.59 -31.15 -6.16
N TRP A 103 20.75 -30.13 -6.11
CA TRP A 103 19.30 -30.31 -6.05
C TRP A 103 18.73 -30.94 -7.32
N ARG A 104 19.21 -30.56 -8.50
CA ARG A 104 18.83 -31.22 -9.77
C ARG A 104 19.20 -32.69 -9.75
N ASN A 105 20.39 -33.04 -9.28
CA ASN A 105 20.83 -34.44 -9.15
C ASN A 105 19.94 -35.20 -8.17
N GLN A 106 19.62 -34.62 -7.00
CA GLN A 106 18.72 -35.24 -6.02
C GLN A 106 17.32 -35.49 -6.60
N ILE A 107 16.76 -34.52 -7.34
CA ILE A 107 15.44 -34.64 -7.98
C ILE A 107 15.48 -35.73 -9.08
N ARG A 108 16.47 -35.71 -9.96
CA ARG A 108 16.61 -36.69 -11.07
C ARG A 108 16.73 -38.12 -10.57
N HIS A 109 17.45 -38.34 -9.48
CA HIS A 109 17.67 -39.67 -8.90
C HIS A 109 16.65 -40.04 -7.82
N ASN A 110 15.64 -39.19 -7.57
CA ASN A 110 14.63 -39.37 -6.53
C ASN A 110 15.21 -39.66 -5.12
N LYS A 111 16.37 -39.07 -4.81
CA LYS A 111 17.08 -39.21 -3.52
C LYS A 111 17.24 -37.84 -2.88
N ILE A 112 16.19 -37.38 -2.22
CA ILE A 112 16.15 -36.05 -1.58
C ILE A 112 16.77 -36.13 -0.19
N THR A 113 17.93 -35.48 -0.01
CA THR A 113 18.66 -35.43 1.28
C THR A 113 18.61 -34.05 1.92
N SER A 114 18.47 -32.98 1.11
CA SER A 114 18.39 -31.61 1.61
C SER A 114 17.04 -31.32 2.29
N PRO A 115 17.01 -30.88 3.57
CA PRO A 115 15.78 -30.46 4.24
C PRO A 115 15.08 -29.30 3.53
N THR A 116 15.85 -28.32 3.06
CA THR A 116 15.35 -27.15 2.32
C THR A 116 14.72 -27.56 0.98
N LEU A 117 15.32 -28.52 0.28
CA LEU A 117 14.77 -29.06 -0.96
C LEU A 117 13.47 -29.83 -0.71
N LYS A 118 13.44 -30.68 0.31
CA LYS A 118 12.24 -31.42 0.72
C LYS A 118 11.09 -30.47 1.03
N HIS A 119 11.36 -29.40 1.78
CA HIS A 119 10.37 -28.37 2.08
C HIS A 119 9.88 -27.65 0.81
N SER A 120 10.79 -27.24 -0.08
CA SER A 120 10.45 -26.56 -1.33
C SER A 120 9.60 -27.45 -2.25
N ILE A 121 9.89 -28.76 -2.32
CA ILE A 121 9.08 -29.73 -3.06
C ILE A 121 7.67 -29.83 -2.48
N LEU A 122 7.53 -29.90 -1.16
CA LEU A 122 6.21 -29.95 -0.51
C LEU A 122 5.38 -28.69 -0.81
N LEU A 123 5.98 -27.49 -0.67
CA LEU A 123 5.31 -26.24 -1.01
C LEU A 123 4.91 -26.17 -2.49
N TRP A 124 5.78 -26.65 -3.37
CA TRP A 124 5.50 -26.74 -4.80
C TRP A 124 4.33 -27.65 -5.12
N GLN A 125 4.31 -28.85 -4.54
CA GLN A 125 3.22 -29.82 -4.70
C GLN A 125 1.88 -29.25 -4.22
N HIS A 126 1.87 -28.48 -3.12
CA HIS A 126 0.68 -27.78 -2.64
C HIS A 126 0.27 -26.59 -3.53
N PHE A 127 1.24 -25.91 -4.16
CA PHE A 127 0.96 -24.78 -5.04
C PHE A 127 0.40 -25.21 -6.41
N ARG A 128 0.76 -26.39 -6.92
CA ARG A 128 0.29 -26.87 -8.23
C ARG A 128 -1.24 -26.95 -8.36
N PRO A 129 -2.00 -27.49 -7.38
CA PRO A 129 -3.46 -27.45 -7.39
C PRO A 129 -4.05 -26.04 -7.44
N ILE A 130 -3.40 -25.05 -6.80
CA ILE A 130 -3.83 -23.64 -6.87
C ILE A 130 -3.76 -23.14 -8.32
N MET A 131 -2.79 -23.64 -9.09
CA MET A 131 -2.64 -23.37 -10.52
C MET A 131 -3.43 -24.34 -11.42
N LYS A 132 -4.29 -25.19 -10.84
CA LYS A 132 -5.05 -26.25 -11.55
C LYS A 132 -4.17 -27.27 -12.27
N LEU A 133 -3.03 -27.61 -11.68
CA LEU A 133 -2.07 -28.58 -12.22
C LEU A 133 -1.96 -29.82 -11.31
N PRO A 134 -1.59 -31.00 -11.84
CA PRO A 134 -1.43 -32.22 -11.05
C PRO A 134 -0.32 -32.07 -9.99
N PRO A 135 -0.56 -32.42 -8.71
CA PRO A 135 0.36 -32.10 -7.61
C PRO A 135 1.72 -32.81 -7.69
N HIS A 136 1.75 -34.09 -8.09
CA HIS A 136 2.98 -34.90 -8.05
C HIS A 136 3.86 -34.80 -9.29
N GLN A 137 3.46 -34.00 -10.29
CA GLN A 137 4.22 -33.88 -11.52
C GLN A 137 5.35 -32.85 -11.38
N MET A 138 6.60 -33.34 -11.37
CA MET A 138 7.82 -32.52 -11.34
C MET A 138 8.11 -31.89 -12.70
N LYS A 139 7.19 -31.04 -13.18
CA LYS A 139 7.33 -30.21 -14.39
C LYS A 139 7.30 -28.73 -14.03
N PRO A 140 8.04 -27.87 -14.74
CA PRO A 140 8.02 -26.45 -14.45
C PRO A 140 6.63 -25.87 -14.72
N ILE A 141 6.26 -24.83 -13.98
CA ILE A 141 5.06 -24.01 -14.26
C ILE A 141 5.53 -22.84 -15.12
N LEU A 142 5.05 -22.79 -16.36
CA LEU A 142 5.44 -21.80 -17.35
C LEU A 142 4.32 -20.79 -17.59
N ARG A 143 4.69 -19.58 -17.99
CA ARG A 143 3.81 -18.54 -18.55
C ARG A 143 4.52 -17.93 -19.75
N ASN A 144 3.96 -18.12 -20.94
CA ASN A 144 4.60 -17.73 -22.21
C ASN A 144 6.01 -18.33 -22.33
N ASP A 145 6.11 -19.65 -22.15
CA ASP A 145 7.34 -20.46 -22.20
C ASP A 145 8.43 -20.12 -21.16
N GLU A 146 8.22 -19.10 -20.35
CA GLU A 146 9.10 -18.69 -19.27
C GLU A 146 8.63 -19.21 -17.89
N PRO A 147 9.52 -19.57 -16.96
CA PRO A 147 9.14 -19.96 -15.61
C PRO A 147 8.37 -18.87 -14.89
N LEU A 148 7.28 -19.28 -14.25
CA LEU A 148 6.36 -18.39 -13.56
C LEU A 148 7.12 -17.43 -12.62
N PRO A 149 7.02 -16.10 -12.81
CA PRO A 149 7.73 -15.14 -11.99
C PRO A 149 7.21 -15.12 -10.55
N LEU A 150 8.10 -14.83 -9.60
CA LEU A 150 7.84 -14.77 -8.17
C LEU A 150 6.61 -13.92 -7.80
N LYS A 151 6.45 -12.77 -8.47
CA LYS A 151 5.30 -11.87 -8.28
C LYS A 151 3.97 -12.58 -8.52
N LEU A 152 3.88 -13.43 -9.53
CA LEU A 152 2.66 -14.17 -9.85
C LEU A 152 2.45 -15.35 -8.90
N ILE A 153 3.52 -16.04 -8.49
CA ILE A 153 3.43 -17.10 -7.48
C ILE A 153 2.83 -16.53 -6.18
N TYR A 154 3.41 -15.44 -5.69
CA TYR A 154 2.91 -14.76 -4.50
C TYR A 154 1.47 -14.27 -4.67
N HIS A 155 1.12 -13.70 -5.83
CA HIS A 155 -0.24 -13.23 -6.09
C HIS A 155 -1.28 -14.37 -6.04
N ASN A 156 -0.97 -15.54 -6.62
CA ASN A 156 -1.86 -16.69 -6.57
C ASN A 156 -2.01 -17.26 -5.15
N LEU A 157 -0.93 -17.31 -4.37
CA LEU A 157 -0.99 -17.69 -2.96
C LEU A 157 -1.89 -16.72 -2.17
N ILE A 158 -1.73 -15.41 -2.34
CA ILE A 158 -2.56 -14.42 -1.66
C ILE A 158 -4.03 -14.61 -2.00
N ASN A 159 -4.39 -14.78 -3.27
CA ASN A 159 -5.79 -14.94 -3.69
C ASN A 159 -6.41 -16.26 -3.20
N HIS A 160 -5.58 -17.30 -2.99
CA HIS A 160 -6.03 -18.57 -2.42
C HIS A 160 -6.28 -18.47 -0.91
N HIS A 161 -5.41 -17.78 -0.17
CA HIS A 161 -5.46 -17.70 1.29
C HIS A 161 -6.30 -16.54 1.83
N HIS A 162 -6.43 -15.45 1.07
CA HIS A 162 -7.14 -14.24 1.48
C HIS A 162 -8.14 -13.83 0.42
N LYS A 163 -9.40 -13.69 0.84
CA LYS A 163 -10.45 -13.10 0.01
C LYS A 163 -10.38 -11.56 0.12
N PRO A 164 -10.51 -10.83 -1.00
CA PRO A 164 -10.65 -9.39 -0.96
C PRO A 164 -11.78 -8.94 -0.05
N VAL A 165 -11.48 -8.01 0.87
CA VAL A 165 -12.47 -7.39 1.77
C VAL A 165 -12.43 -5.89 1.55
N LEU A 166 -13.42 -5.38 0.83
CA LEU A 166 -13.56 -3.95 0.57
C LEU A 166 -14.00 -3.19 1.83
N THR A 167 -13.56 -1.94 1.97
CA THR A 167 -14.20 -0.99 2.89
C THR A 167 -15.62 -0.65 2.42
N SER A 168 -16.42 -0.05 3.30
CA SER A 168 -17.72 0.52 2.91
C SER A 168 -17.59 1.52 1.76
N GLY A 169 -16.59 2.41 1.79
CA GLY A 169 -16.33 3.34 0.70
C GLY A 169 -15.96 2.63 -0.61
N GLN A 170 -15.02 1.69 -0.58
CA GLN A 170 -14.64 0.91 -1.77
C GLN A 170 -15.78 0.06 -2.31
N PHE A 171 -16.59 -0.54 -1.44
CA PHE A 171 -17.77 -1.31 -1.84
C PHE A 171 -18.77 -0.41 -2.56
N GLN A 172 -19.09 0.76 -2.00
CA GLN A 172 -19.95 1.76 -2.64
C GLN A 172 -19.43 2.18 -4.03
N LEU A 173 -18.12 2.38 -4.17
CA LEU A 173 -17.48 2.72 -5.44
C LEU A 173 -17.46 1.55 -6.45
N SER A 174 -17.58 0.30 -5.98
CA SER A 174 -17.55 -0.90 -6.83
C SER A 174 -18.91 -1.28 -7.41
N LEU A 175 -20.02 -0.79 -6.84
CA LEU A 175 -21.36 -1.12 -7.30
C LEU A 175 -21.68 -0.42 -8.65
N PRO A 176 -22.38 -1.11 -9.57
CA PRO A 176 -22.94 -0.47 -10.76
C PRO A 176 -23.94 0.62 -10.33
N PRO A 177 -24.08 1.71 -11.10
CA PRO A 177 -24.94 2.81 -10.70
C PRO A 177 -26.39 2.34 -10.89
N THR A 178 -27.17 2.29 -9.82
CA THR A 178 -28.63 2.18 -9.94
C THR A 178 -29.28 3.58 -10.02
N LYS A 179 -28.62 4.61 -9.47
CA LYS A 179 -28.70 6.06 -9.75
C LYS A 179 -27.65 6.76 -8.88
N ILE A 180 -26.62 7.39 -9.44
CA ILE A 180 -25.77 8.43 -8.81
C ILE A 180 -25.12 9.22 -9.97
N ASP A 181 -25.14 10.55 -9.95
CA ASP A 181 -24.60 11.34 -11.07
C ASP A 181 -23.64 12.48 -10.69
N PHE A 182 -22.81 12.77 -11.69
CA PHE A 182 -21.85 13.84 -12.02
C PHE A 182 -20.42 13.66 -11.50
N THR A 183 -20.18 12.58 -10.76
CA THR A 183 -19.12 12.47 -9.74
C THR A 183 -18.45 11.08 -9.76
N SER A 184 -18.40 10.42 -10.93
CA SER A 184 -18.05 9.00 -11.10
C SER A 184 -16.63 8.66 -10.62
N THR A 185 -16.51 8.37 -9.33
CA THR A 185 -15.28 8.04 -8.57
C THR A 185 -14.88 6.56 -8.70
N ARG A 186 -15.50 5.79 -9.61
CA ARG A 186 -15.26 4.34 -9.74
C ARG A 186 -13.80 4.00 -9.98
N ASN A 187 -13.14 4.76 -10.83
CA ASN A 187 -11.74 4.55 -11.18
C ASN A 187 -10.78 5.37 -10.32
N ILE A 188 -11.26 6.08 -9.29
CA ILE A 188 -10.44 7.04 -8.55
C ILE A 188 -9.17 6.41 -7.97
N PHE A 189 -9.25 5.15 -7.51
CA PHE A 189 -8.08 4.44 -7.00
C PHE A 189 -7.01 4.14 -8.06
N TYR A 190 -7.33 4.14 -9.35
CA TYR A 190 -6.30 4.06 -10.39
C TYR A 190 -5.50 5.37 -10.46
N TYR A 191 -6.20 6.50 -10.44
CA TYR A 191 -5.62 7.83 -10.58
C TYR A 191 -4.97 8.34 -9.30
N ILE A 192 -5.45 7.94 -8.12
CA ILE A 192 -4.71 8.15 -6.88
C ILE A 192 -3.30 7.50 -7.00
N ASN A 193 -3.07 6.51 -7.87
CA ASN A 193 -1.75 5.81 -7.93
C ASN A 193 -0.68 6.65 -8.56
N SER A 194 -1.07 7.48 -9.52
CA SER A 194 -0.14 8.31 -10.27
C SER A 194 0.41 9.43 -9.41
N ILE A 195 -0.31 9.83 -8.34
CA ILE A 195 0.14 10.79 -7.32
C ILE A 195 1.52 10.37 -6.79
N LYS A 196 2.49 11.27 -6.98
CA LYS A 196 3.88 11.08 -6.61
C LYS A 196 4.07 11.36 -5.13
N HIS A 197 3.38 12.36 -4.59
CA HIS A 197 3.48 12.71 -3.18
C HIS A 197 2.91 11.61 -2.27
N HIS A 198 3.80 10.87 -1.58
CA HIS A 198 3.44 9.64 -0.87
C HIS A 198 2.49 9.84 0.32
N ARG A 199 2.67 10.90 1.12
CA ARG A 199 1.82 11.18 2.30
C ARG A 199 0.44 11.66 1.88
N GLY A 200 0.40 12.54 0.87
CA GLY A 200 -0.83 13.01 0.23
C GLY A 200 -1.63 11.87 -0.35
N ARG A 201 -1.01 11.06 -1.22
CA ARG A 201 -1.63 9.87 -1.81
C ARG A 201 -2.28 8.95 -0.79
N ASN A 202 -1.59 8.68 0.33
CA ASN A 202 -2.12 7.81 1.38
C ASN A 202 -3.35 8.44 2.05
N THR A 203 -3.32 9.75 2.30
CA THR A 203 -4.47 10.47 2.88
C THR A 203 -5.67 10.45 1.95
N VAL A 204 -5.48 10.77 0.66
CA VAL A 204 -6.53 10.74 -0.37
C VAL A 204 -7.12 9.32 -0.49
N PHE A 205 -6.27 8.29 -0.52
CA PHE A 205 -6.74 6.91 -0.49
C PHE A 205 -7.63 6.61 0.73
N ARG A 206 -7.20 7.01 1.93
CA ARG A 206 -7.97 6.81 3.16
C ARG A 206 -9.30 7.57 3.14
N PHE A 207 -9.32 8.76 2.55
CA PHE A 207 -10.55 9.53 2.36
C PHE A 207 -11.56 8.77 1.50
N PHE A 208 -11.21 8.40 0.25
CA PHE A 208 -12.16 7.74 -0.67
C PHE A 208 -12.54 6.33 -0.22
N SER A 209 -11.66 5.62 0.49
CA SER A 209 -11.98 4.33 1.10
C SER A 209 -12.74 4.45 2.43
N ARG A 210 -13.12 5.66 2.87
CA ARG A 210 -13.78 5.91 4.16
C ARG A 210 -13.07 5.22 5.34
N SER A 211 -11.74 5.34 5.36
CA SER A 211 -10.84 4.68 6.30
C SER A 211 -9.89 5.62 7.05
N LEU A 212 -10.18 6.93 7.05
CA LEU A 212 -9.48 7.88 7.91
C LEU A 212 -9.67 7.50 9.39
N PRO A 213 -8.58 7.39 10.18
CA PRO A 213 -8.64 6.95 11.58
C PRO A 213 -9.61 7.77 12.42
N GLY A 214 -10.35 7.10 13.31
CA GLY A 214 -11.21 7.76 14.30
C GLY A 214 -12.51 8.39 13.77
N MET A 215 -12.61 8.65 12.47
CA MET A 215 -13.77 9.31 11.84
C MET A 215 -15.07 8.51 11.94
N ALA A 216 -14.98 7.18 11.92
CA ALA A 216 -16.16 6.32 12.04
C ALA A 216 -16.87 6.48 13.40
N TYR A 217 -16.13 6.88 14.44
CA TYR A 217 -16.66 7.07 15.79
C TYR A 217 -17.28 8.47 16.02
N ILE A 218 -17.15 9.38 15.05
CA ILE A 218 -17.62 10.78 15.15
C ILE A 218 -18.99 10.96 14.49
N LYS A 219 -19.52 9.92 13.84
CA LYS A 219 -20.76 9.98 13.05
C LYS A 219 -22.03 10.35 13.84
N GLN A 220 -21.98 10.34 15.17
CA GLN A 220 -23.14 10.60 16.03
C GLN A 220 -23.05 11.92 16.80
N ASP A 221 -21.95 12.67 16.64
CA ASP A 221 -21.71 13.93 17.34
C ASP A 221 -21.84 15.12 16.39
N SER A 222 -22.15 16.29 16.95
CA SER A 222 -21.98 17.56 16.24
C SER A 222 -20.51 17.82 15.91
N CYS A 223 -20.26 18.61 14.86
CA CYS A 223 -18.90 18.93 14.46
C CYS A 223 -18.19 19.69 15.58
N LYS A 224 -17.09 19.14 16.10
CA LYS A 224 -16.33 19.74 17.22
C LYS A 224 -15.73 21.11 16.92
N LEU A 225 -15.69 21.51 15.64
CA LEU A 225 -15.11 22.78 15.19
C LEU A 225 -16.16 23.85 14.92
N CYS A 226 -17.20 23.50 14.17
CA CYS A 226 -18.18 24.48 13.71
C CYS A 226 -19.59 24.28 14.27
N SER A 227 -19.77 23.23 15.09
CA SER A 227 -21.04 22.84 15.72
C SER A 227 -22.15 22.48 14.75
N ALA A 228 -21.82 22.16 13.49
CA ALA A 228 -22.79 21.64 12.53
C ALA A 228 -23.30 20.25 12.98
N ASN A 229 -24.61 20.04 12.85
CA ASN A 229 -25.27 18.76 13.15
C ASN A 229 -25.50 17.98 11.85
N ASP A 230 -25.68 16.67 11.98
CA ASP A 230 -26.15 15.77 10.92
C ASP A 230 -25.35 15.88 9.60
N PHE A 231 -24.11 15.40 9.63
CA PHE A 231 -23.16 15.52 8.52
C PHE A 231 -22.39 14.23 8.29
N ASP A 232 -21.96 13.96 7.05
CA ASP A 232 -20.93 12.94 6.78
C ASP A 232 -19.56 13.49 7.24
N PRO A 233 -18.95 12.97 8.31
CA PRO A 233 -17.71 13.53 8.83
C PRO A 233 -16.59 13.53 7.80
N HIS A 234 -16.54 12.52 6.93
CA HIS A 234 -15.51 12.46 5.90
C HIS A 234 -15.62 13.66 4.95
N THR A 235 -16.81 13.96 4.46
CA THR A 235 -16.98 15.06 3.50
C THR A 235 -16.94 16.43 4.19
N HIS A 236 -17.54 16.55 5.37
CA HIS A 236 -17.69 17.83 6.06
C HIS A 236 -16.36 18.48 6.43
N TYR A 237 -15.44 17.77 7.10
CA TYR A 237 -14.18 18.38 7.54
C TYR A 237 -13.30 18.83 6.37
N PHE A 238 -13.46 18.24 5.19
CA PHE A 238 -12.67 18.58 4.01
C PHE A 238 -13.31 19.70 3.19
N PHE A 239 -14.63 19.74 3.07
CA PHE A 239 -15.30 20.60 2.09
C PHE A 239 -16.34 21.56 2.64
N ASN A 240 -16.88 21.30 3.84
CA ASN A 240 -18.03 22.05 4.36
C ASN A 240 -17.74 22.76 5.69
N CYS A 241 -16.66 22.39 6.39
CA CYS A 241 -16.35 22.94 7.70
C CYS A 241 -15.76 24.34 7.59
N ARG A 242 -16.57 25.38 7.87
CA ARG A 242 -16.16 26.80 7.80
C ARG A 242 -14.84 27.12 8.51
N VAL A 243 -14.58 26.49 9.67
CA VAL A 243 -13.36 26.74 10.45
C VAL A 243 -12.12 26.23 9.70
N ILE A 244 -12.22 25.05 9.07
CA ILE A 244 -11.14 24.48 8.26
C ILE A 244 -10.94 25.30 6.99
N LEU A 245 -12.02 25.61 6.27
CA LEU A 245 -11.95 26.36 5.02
C LEU A 245 -11.39 27.77 5.21
N ASN A 246 -11.73 28.45 6.32
CA ASN A 246 -11.15 29.76 6.63
C ASN A 246 -9.66 29.69 6.97
N LYS A 247 -9.20 28.56 7.53
CA LYS A 247 -7.79 28.36 7.85
C LYS A 247 -6.95 28.11 6.60
N PHE A 248 -7.45 27.30 5.67
CA PHE A 248 -6.77 26.96 4.44
C PHE A 248 -7.27 27.84 3.29
N ASN A 249 -6.58 28.95 3.03
CA ASN A 249 -6.91 29.84 1.92
C ASN A 249 -6.33 29.26 0.62
N LEU A 250 -7.10 28.39 -0.02
CA LEU A 250 -6.65 27.68 -1.23
C LEU A 250 -6.40 28.61 -2.40
N LYS A 251 -7.19 29.68 -2.53
CA LYS A 251 -6.98 30.71 -3.55
C LYS A 251 -5.60 31.37 -3.42
N HIS A 252 -5.17 31.68 -2.20
CA HIS A 252 -3.83 32.21 -1.96
C HIS A 252 -2.74 31.19 -2.33
N ILE A 253 -2.95 29.91 -2.00
CA ILE A 253 -2.00 28.83 -2.32
C ILE A 253 -1.85 28.66 -3.84
N THR A 254 -2.95 28.60 -4.57
CA THR A 254 -2.96 28.36 -6.02
C THR A 254 -2.35 29.53 -6.78
N GLN A 255 -2.67 30.77 -6.38
CA GLN A 255 -2.07 31.99 -6.95
C GLN A 255 -0.55 32.03 -6.75
N HIS A 256 -0.06 31.66 -5.57
CA HIS A 256 1.37 31.64 -5.28
C HIS A 256 2.11 30.56 -6.11
N LEU A 257 1.50 29.39 -6.28
CA LEU A 257 2.14 28.25 -6.96
C LEU A 257 2.02 28.29 -8.48
N GLN A 258 1.14 29.13 -9.05
CA GLN A 258 0.94 29.32 -10.50
C GLN A 258 0.76 27.99 -11.26
N ILE A 259 -0.06 27.08 -10.72
CA ILE A 259 -0.30 25.77 -11.33
C ILE A 259 -1.37 25.89 -12.41
N ALA A 260 -1.05 25.43 -13.63
CA ALA A 260 -2.00 25.36 -14.72
C ALA A 260 -3.16 24.39 -14.39
N ASN A 261 -4.38 24.70 -14.86
CA ASN A 261 -5.58 23.86 -14.71
C ASN A 261 -6.08 23.65 -13.27
N TYR A 262 -5.57 24.39 -12.29
CA TYR A 262 -6.10 24.36 -10.93
C TYR A 262 -7.18 25.42 -10.77
N GLU A 263 -8.45 25.02 -10.71
CA GLU A 263 -9.55 25.94 -10.45
C GLU A 263 -9.64 26.32 -8.96
N ASP A 264 -10.11 27.55 -8.67
CA ASP A 264 -10.13 28.13 -7.32
C ASP A 264 -11.22 27.52 -6.39
N GLU A 265 -12.17 26.74 -6.92
CA GLU A 265 -13.28 26.19 -6.13
C GLU A 265 -12.93 24.86 -5.44
N TRP A 266 -12.98 24.86 -4.11
CA TRP A 266 -12.70 23.67 -3.31
C TRP A 266 -13.94 22.81 -3.10
N SER A 267 -14.09 21.78 -3.91
CA SER A 267 -15.19 20.81 -3.80
C SER A 267 -14.72 19.38 -4.02
N LEU A 268 -15.57 18.41 -3.63
CA LEU A 268 -15.29 16.99 -3.88
C LEU A 268 -15.22 16.69 -5.39
N GLU A 269 -16.05 17.36 -6.20
CA GLU A 269 -16.06 17.17 -7.65
C GLU A 269 -14.76 17.68 -8.29
N LYS A 270 -14.37 18.93 -7.99
CA LYS A 270 -13.16 19.55 -8.56
C LYS A 270 -11.89 18.83 -8.11
N SER A 271 -11.79 18.46 -6.84
CA SER A 271 -10.67 17.66 -6.35
C SER A 271 -10.58 16.29 -7.04
N THR A 272 -11.72 15.65 -7.32
CA THR A 272 -11.76 14.40 -8.09
C THR A 272 -11.25 14.60 -9.52
N THR A 273 -11.62 15.69 -10.19
CA THR A 273 -11.13 16.05 -11.53
C THR A 273 -9.62 16.23 -11.54
N HIS A 274 -9.03 16.93 -10.57
CA HIS A 274 -7.57 17.10 -10.48
C HIS A 274 -6.83 15.75 -10.40
N PHE A 275 -7.38 14.76 -9.68
CA PHE A 275 -6.76 13.44 -9.66
C PHE A 275 -6.78 12.76 -11.03
N TYR A 276 -7.81 12.99 -11.85
CA TYR A 276 -7.87 12.44 -13.21
C TYR A 276 -6.86 13.06 -14.17
N LEU A 277 -6.47 14.31 -13.97
CA LEU A 277 -5.44 14.97 -14.79
C LEU A 277 -4.06 14.33 -14.67
N CYS A 278 -3.75 13.67 -13.53
CA CYS A 278 -2.47 13.00 -13.28
C CYS A 278 -1.24 13.91 -13.43
N ASP A 279 -1.39 15.20 -13.18
CA ASP A 279 -0.35 16.23 -13.32
C ASP A 279 -0.01 16.85 -11.95
N GLU A 280 0.69 18.00 -11.96
CA GLU A 280 1.06 18.75 -10.77
C GLU A 280 -0.15 19.14 -9.89
N SER A 281 -1.36 19.29 -10.47
CA SER A 281 -2.58 19.59 -9.72
C SER A 281 -3.01 18.42 -8.82
N SER A 282 -2.73 17.18 -9.24
CA SER A 282 -3.05 15.97 -8.48
C SER A 282 -2.21 15.86 -7.20
N ASP A 283 -0.92 16.21 -7.30
CA ASP A 283 0.00 16.22 -6.16
C ASP A 283 -0.32 17.37 -5.20
N LEU A 284 -0.62 18.57 -5.70
CA LEU A 284 -1.06 19.69 -4.86
C LEU A 284 -2.35 19.34 -4.11
N THR A 285 -3.36 18.84 -4.82
CA THR A 285 -4.64 18.42 -4.22
C THR A 285 -4.38 17.39 -3.12
N ALA A 286 -3.50 16.41 -3.35
CA ALA A 286 -3.15 15.42 -2.35
C ALA A 286 -2.45 16.00 -1.11
N ILE A 287 -1.59 17.01 -1.28
CA ILE A 287 -0.93 17.74 -0.18
C ILE A 287 -1.94 18.54 0.63
N ILE A 288 -2.92 19.18 -0.02
CA ILE A 288 -4.00 19.90 0.67
C ILE A 288 -4.82 18.94 1.52
N TYR A 289 -5.26 17.80 0.95
CA TYR A 289 -5.94 16.75 1.72
C TYR A 289 -5.13 16.29 2.93
N HIS A 290 -3.81 16.12 2.77
CA HIS A 290 -2.93 15.71 3.86
C HIS A 290 -2.89 16.74 4.99
N ASN A 291 -2.72 18.03 4.66
CA ASN A 291 -2.62 19.10 5.64
C ASN A 291 -3.95 19.35 6.37
N ILE A 292 -5.08 19.31 5.65
CA ILE A 292 -6.41 19.34 6.24
C ILE A 292 -6.55 18.18 7.23
N TRP A 293 -6.24 16.95 6.81
CA TRP A 293 -6.37 15.78 7.68
C TRP A 293 -5.48 15.88 8.92
N LYS A 294 -4.23 16.32 8.75
CA LYS A 294 -3.27 16.48 9.85
C LYS A 294 -3.84 17.43 10.91
N HIS A 295 -4.38 18.58 10.48
CA HIS A 295 -5.01 19.56 11.37
C HIS A 295 -6.29 19.02 12.03
N VAL A 296 -7.19 18.43 11.25
CA VAL A 296 -8.42 17.81 11.77
C VAL A 296 -8.09 16.72 12.79
N SER A 297 -7.09 15.88 12.51
CA SER A 297 -6.69 14.80 13.40
C SER A 297 -6.04 15.29 14.69
N SER A 298 -5.31 16.41 14.68
CA SER A 298 -4.72 16.97 15.90
C SER A 298 -5.81 17.45 16.86
N ILE A 299 -6.85 18.10 16.33
CA ILE A 299 -7.97 18.59 17.13
C ILE A 299 -8.84 17.45 17.65
N LEU A 300 -9.14 16.46 16.80
CA LEU A 300 -10.05 15.39 17.16
C LEU A 300 -9.43 14.35 18.11
N PHE A 301 -8.12 14.15 18.06
CA PHE A 301 -7.43 13.07 18.77
C PHE A 301 -6.27 13.54 19.66
N SER A 302 -6.19 14.85 19.94
CA SER A 302 -5.24 15.46 20.88
C SER A 302 -3.80 15.01 20.65
N GLN A 303 -3.28 15.19 19.43
CA GLN A 303 -1.84 15.10 19.22
C GLN A 303 -1.21 16.39 19.74
N ASP A 304 -0.18 16.31 20.60
CA ASP A 304 0.51 17.47 21.16
C ASP A 304 0.80 18.52 20.07
N ASP A 305 0.11 19.66 20.14
CA ASP A 305 0.09 20.72 19.13
C ASP A 305 1.43 21.47 18.97
N LYS A 306 2.48 21.09 19.72
CA LYS A 306 3.64 21.95 19.94
C LYS A 306 4.65 22.03 18.79
N ILE A 307 4.50 21.28 17.68
CA ILE A 307 5.53 21.26 16.60
C ILE A 307 4.93 21.16 15.18
N LEU A 308 3.65 21.49 14.96
CA LEU A 308 3.05 21.35 13.64
C LEU A 308 2.55 22.69 13.11
N ASP A 309 3.30 23.26 12.16
CA ASP A 309 2.76 24.32 11.32
C ASP A 309 1.66 23.72 10.41
N PHE A 310 0.51 24.40 10.40
CA PHE A 310 -0.69 24.08 9.63
C PHE A 310 -1.11 25.28 8.77
N SER A 311 -0.13 26.08 8.33
CA SER A 311 -0.33 27.27 7.52
C SER A 311 -0.40 26.97 6.01
N ASN A 312 -0.93 27.93 5.25
CA ASN A 312 -0.81 27.92 3.79
C ASN A 312 0.65 27.88 3.34
N GLN A 313 1.57 28.50 4.09
CA GLN A 313 3.00 28.50 3.81
C GLN A 313 3.61 27.10 3.92
N SER A 314 3.13 26.28 4.87
CA SER A 314 3.53 24.88 4.96
C SER A 314 3.10 24.07 3.74
N ILE A 315 1.91 24.33 3.16
CA ILE A 315 1.45 23.65 1.94
C ILE A 315 2.31 24.06 0.75
N ILE A 316 2.54 25.36 0.59
CA ILE A 316 3.39 25.92 -0.48
C ILE A 316 4.79 25.33 -0.41
N SER A 317 5.41 25.35 0.78
CA SER A 317 6.76 24.82 0.99
C SER A 317 6.86 23.31 0.71
N ASP A 318 5.90 22.50 1.18
CA ASP A 318 5.87 21.05 0.92
C ASP A 318 5.75 20.77 -0.58
N PHE A 319 4.90 21.53 -1.28
CA PHE A 319 4.73 21.41 -2.72
C PHE A 319 6.00 21.82 -3.49
N ASP A 320 6.64 22.94 -3.15
CA ASP A 320 7.87 23.39 -3.82
C ASP A 320 9.02 22.39 -3.64
N ILE A 321 9.20 21.86 -2.43
CA ILE A 321 10.17 20.80 -2.15
C ILE A 321 9.86 19.58 -3.02
N HIS A 322 8.60 19.14 -3.05
CA HIS A 322 8.18 18.00 -3.86
C HIS A 322 8.46 18.21 -5.35
N ARG A 323 8.09 19.38 -5.89
CA ARG A 323 8.30 19.75 -7.29
C ARG A 323 9.79 19.77 -7.66
N ASN A 324 10.63 20.34 -6.79
CA ASN A 324 12.07 20.39 -7.00
C ASN A 324 12.70 18.99 -7.01
N ILE A 325 12.26 18.09 -6.12
CA ILE A 325 12.71 16.68 -6.13
C ILE A 325 12.31 15.99 -7.43
N LEU A 326 11.08 16.18 -7.92
CA LEU A 326 10.63 15.59 -9.18
C LEU A 326 11.43 16.11 -10.39
N LYS A 327 11.74 17.41 -10.43
CA LYS A 327 12.61 17.99 -11.46
C LYS A 327 13.99 17.34 -11.45
N LEU A 328 14.59 17.14 -10.28
CA LEU A 328 15.89 16.47 -10.15
C LEU A 328 15.83 15.02 -10.67
N ILE A 329 14.79 14.26 -10.33
CA ILE A 329 14.62 12.87 -10.77
C ILE A 329 14.43 12.78 -12.29
N ASN A 330 13.67 13.70 -12.88
CA ASN A 330 13.41 13.69 -14.32
C ASN A 330 14.60 14.21 -15.14
N ASN A 331 15.46 15.04 -14.54
CA ASN A 331 16.65 15.60 -15.19
C ASN A 331 17.92 14.75 -15.00
N THR A 332 17.87 13.66 -14.21
CA THR A 332 18.98 12.71 -14.15
C THR A 332 19.10 11.97 -15.49
N PRO A 333 20.20 12.12 -16.26
CA PRO A 333 20.40 11.35 -17.47
C PRO A 333 20.43 9.87 -17.11
N THR A 334 19.64 9.06 -17.83
CA THR A 334 19.77 7.61 -17.80
C THR A 334 21.23 7.24 -18.06
N PRO A 335 21.84 6.34 -17.27
CA PRO A 335 23.16 5.83 -17.59
C PRO A 335 23.11 5.27 -19.02
N ALA A 336 24.01 5.72 -19.88
CA ALA A 336 24.20 5.12 -21.19
C ALA A 336 24.52 3.64 -20.96
N ASN A 337 23.66 2.75 -21.47
CA ASN A 337 23.93 1.32 -21.52
C ASN A 337 25.10 1.03 -22.45
#